data_AF-A0A2Z3GHE0-F1
#
_entry.id   AF-A0A2Z3GHE0-F1
#
_cell.length_a   1.000
_cell.length_b   1.000
_cell.length_c   1.000
_cell.angle_alpha   90.00
_cell.angle_beta   90.00
_cell.angle_gamma   90.00
#
_symmetry.space_group_name_H-M   'P 1'
#
loop_
_entity.id
_entity.type
_entity.pdbx_description
1 polymer ?
#
loop_
_entity_poly.entity_id
_entity_poly.type
_entity_poly.pdbx_seq_one_letter_code
_entity_poly.pdbx_strand_id
1 'polypeptide(L)'
;MALFPFGHVGTARAGDLFDSHHELAERGQHRPLRAGVCATAQHGAESIILADQYEDDDIHDDYFWYAGHGGRNPKTGRQADDQDLNYHNQGLARSQTTGRPVRVFRRIASPPAERQLCYEGLLQVVAHEYVTGKSGYQVWRFRLEYI
;
A
#
# COMPACT_ATOMS: atom_id res chain seq x y z
N MET A 1 -1.21 24.46 7.87
CA MET A 1 -0.73 23.16 8.37
C MET A 1 -1.89 22.19 8.33
N ALA A 2 -1.91 21.27 7.37
CA ALA A 2 -2.75 20.07 7.49
C ALA A 2 -1.81 18.94 7.91
N LEU A 3 -1.99 18.49 9.16
CA LEU A 3 -1.43 17.25 9.67
C LEU A 3 -1.84 16.11 8.73
N PHE A 4 -0.88 15.26 8.39
CA PHE A 4 -1.03 14.04 7.57
C PHE A 4 -2.44 13.43 7.69
N PRO A 5 -3.28 13.47 6.63
CA PRO A 5 -4.66 13.03 6.75
C PRO A 5 -4.70 11.51 6.78
N PHE A 6 -4.78 10.94 7.98
CA PHE A 6 -5.19 9.55 8.21
C PHE A 6 -6.71 9.44 8.10
N GLY A 7 -7.21 8.29 7.65
CA GLY A 7 -8.64 8.06 7.47
C GLY A 7 -9.15 8.51 6.09
N HIS A 8 -10.45 8.76 5.98
CA HIS A 8 -11.07 9.20 4.73
C HIS A 8 -10.61 10.61 4.35
N VAL A 9 -10.49 10.86 3.05
CA VAL A 9 -10.17 12.18 2.49
C VAL A 9 -11.31 12.59 1.54
N GLY A 10 -11.77 13.84 1.68
CA GLY A 10 -12.88 14.38 0.90
C GLY A 10 -14.18 13.58 1.10
N THR A 11 -14.85 13.27 -0.01
CA THR A 11 -16.13 12.56 -0.04
C THR A 11 -16.01 11.10 -0.48
N ALA A 12 -14.79 10.58 -0.63
CA ALA A 12 -14.54 9.25 -1.18
C ALA A 12 -15.04 8.13 -0.26
N ARG A 13 -15.75 7.17 -0.85
CA ARG A 13 -16.35 6.00 -0.19
C ARG A 13 -15.81 4.70 -0.79
N ALA A 14 -15.84 3.63 0.00
CA ALA A 14 -15.48 2.31 -0.51
C ALA A 14 -16.33 1.97 -1.75
N GLY A 15 -15.68 1.45 -2.80
CA GLY A 15 -16.26 1.23 -4.12
C GLY A 15 -16.07 2.39 -5.11
N ASP A 16 -15.65 3.58 -4.67
CA ASP A 16 -15.37 4.69 -5.59
C ASP A 16 -14.18 4.36 -6.50
N LEU A 17 -14.31 4.77 -7.75
CA LEU A 17 -13.35 4.46 -8.81
C LEU A 17 -12.52 5.69 -9.17
N PHE A 18 -11.24 5.44 -9.47
CA PHE A 18 -10.25 6.44 -9.85
C PHE A 18 -9.51 5.97 -11.10
N ASP A 19 -9.21 6.91 -11.98
CA ASP A 19 -8.61 6.68 -13.28
C ASP A 19 -7.12 6.37 -13.19
N SER A 20 -6.39 7.00 -12.25
CA SER A 20 -4.93 6.87 -12.19
C SER A 20 -4.33 7.30 -10.84
N HIS A 21 -3.04 7.01 -10.66
CA HIS A 21 -2.23 7.60 -9.60
C HIS A 21 -2.21 9.13 -9.65
N HIS A 22 -2.32 9.74 -10.85
CA HIS A 22 -2.32 11.18 -10.99
C HIS A 22 -3.57 11.78 -10.36
N GLU A 23 -4.74 11.22 -10.68
CA GLU A 23 -6.00 11.63 -10.07
C GLU A 23 -5.99 11.45 -8.54
N LEU A 24 -5.46 10.31 -8.05
CA LEU A 24 -5.34 10.09 -6.61
C LEU A 24 -4.45 11.15 -5.93
N ALA A 25 -3.37 11.58 -6.58
CA ALA A 25 -2.48 12.60 -6.05
C ALA A 25 -3.14 13.99 -6.05
N GLU A 26 -3.79 14.37 -7.16
CA GLU A 26 -4.52 15.64 -7.28
C GLU A 26 -5.63 15.76 -6.24
N ARG A 27 -6.33 14.66 -5.94
CA ARG A 27 -7.38 14.61 -4.91
C ARG A 27 -6.86 14.41 -3.48
N GLY A 28 -5.55 14.26 -3.30
CA GLY A 28 -4.93 14.02 -1.98
C GLY A 28 -5.20 12.63 -1.38
N GLN A 29 -5.74 11.70 -2.16
CA GLN A 29 -6.07 10.33 -1.75
C GLN A 29 -4.80 9.47 -1.54
N HIS A 30 -3.89 9.55 -2.50
CA HIS A 30 -2.57 8.89 -2.50
C HIS A 30 -1.58 9.76 -3.28
N ARG A 31 -0.69 10.46 -2.55
CA ARG A 31 0.20 11.48 -3.13
C ARG A 31 1.30 10.93 -4.06
N PRO A 32 1.90 9.74 -3.81
CA PRO A 32 2.92 9.21 -4.70
C PRO A 32 2.39 8.86 -6.09
N LEU A 33 3.08 9.35 -7.12
CA LEU A 33 2.72 9.07 -8.53
C LEU A 33 3.15 7.68 -9.02
N ARG A 34 3.96 6.95 -8.24
CA ARG A 34 4.53 5.65 -8.63
C ARG A 34 4.65 4.66 -7.48
N ALA A 35 5.09 5.12 -6.30
CA ALA A 35 5.27 4.25 -5.16
C ALA A 35 3.92 3.66 -4.73
N GLY A 36 3.92 2.40 -4.29
CA GLY A 36 2.71 1.75 -3.79
C GLY A 36 2.31 2.21 -2.39
N VAL A 37 3.20 2.88 -1.64
CA VAL A 37 2.99 3.24 -0.24
C VAL A 37 3.19 4.74 -0.03
N CYS A 38 2.16 5.44 0.45
CA CYS A 38 2.25 6.82 0.93
C CYS A 38 2.46 6.81 2.45
N ALA A 39 3.69 7.03 2.90
CA ALA A 39 4.02 6.94 4.32
C ALA A 39 5.17 7.84 4.74
N THR A 40 5.27 8.06 6.04
CA THR A 40 6.49 8.55 6.71
C THR A 40 6.84 7.60 7.85
N ALA A 41 8.13 7.44 8.14
CA ALA A 41 8.58 6.63 9.27
C ALA A 41 8.05 7.15 10.62
N GLN A 42 7.90 8.49 10.75
CA GLN A 42 7.48 9.13 11.99
C GLN A 42 5.98 8.99 12.26
N HIS A 43 5.13 9.15 11.23
CA HIS A 43 3.69 9.23 11.41
C HIS A 43 2.94 7.96 10.99
N GLY A 44 3.49 7.18 10.07
CA GLY A 44 2.87 5.97 9.56
C GLY A 44 2.47 6.05 8.09
N ALA A 45 1.82 4.99 7.62
CA ALA A 45 1.25 4.89 6.28
C ALA A 45 -0.16 5.50 6.24
N GLU A 46 -0.38 6.42 5.30
CA GLU A 46 -1.66 7.07 5.05
C GLU A 46 -2.50 6.27 4.04
N SER A 47 -1.84 5.73 3.01
CA SER A 47 -2.50 4.97 1.96
C SER A 47 -1.56 4.03 1.22
N ILE A 48 -2.11 2.95 0.67
CA ILE A 48 -1.41 1.99 -0.18
C ILE A 48 -2.17 1.68 -1.47
N ILE A 49 -1.43 1.17 -2.44
CA ILE A 49 -1.93 0.63 -3.71
C ILE A 49 -1.69 -0.88 -3.71
N LEU A 50 -2.77 -1.67 -3.67
CA LEU A 50 -2.76 -3.12 -3.83
C LEU A 50 -2.95 -3.46 -5.30
N ALA A 51 -1.89 -3.92 -5.96
CA ALA A 51 -1.85 -3.96 -7.42
C ALA A 51 -1.29 -5.24 -8.01
N ASP A 52 -1.11 -6.26 -7.17
CA ASP A 52 -0.57 -7.59 -7.52
C ASP A 52 0.78 -7.48 -8.26
N GLN A 53 1.60 -6.52 -7.83
CA GLN A 53 2.91 -6.27 -8.43
C GLN A 53 4.02 -6.99 -7.68
N TYR A 54 3.77 -7.44 -6.45
CA TYR A 54 4.71 -8.22 -5.68
C TYR A 54 4.21 -9.64 -5.65
N GLU A 55 5.08 -10.58 -5.98
CA GLU A 55 4.74 -12.00 -5.96
C GLU A 55 4.37 -12.49 -4.56
N ASP A 56 4.80 -11.79 -3.50
CA ASP A 56 4.54 -12.11 -2.09
C ASP A 56 3.26 -11.46 -1.53
N ASP A 57 2.53 -10.68 -2.34
CA ASP A 57 1.16 -10.30 -2.02
C ASP A 57 0.29 -11.58 -1.92
N ASP A 58 -0.55 -11.67 -0.90
CA ASP A 58 -1.39 -12.84 -0.63
C ASP A 58 -2.76 -12.40 -0.10
N ILE A 59 -3.78 -12.60 -0.94
CA ILE A 59 -5.11 -12.03 -0.76
C ILE A 59 -6.07 -13.11 -0.28
N HIS A 60 -6.75 -12.85 0.84
CA HIS A 60 -7.80 -13.68 1.43
C HIS A 60 -9.13 -12.92 1.40
N ASP A 61 -10.23 -13.57 1.79
CA ASP A 61 -11.57 -12.99 1.73
C ASP A 61 -11.73 -11.77 2.66
N ASP A 62 -11.13 -11.82 3.85
CA ASP A 62 -11.29 -10.84 4.94
C ASP A 62 -10.01 -10.04 5.26
N TYR A 63 -8.86 -10.47 4.75
CA TYR A 63 -7.58 -9.81 4.96
C TYR A 63 -6.63 -10.03 3.78
N PHE A 64 -5.52 -9.30 3.76
CA PHE A 64 -4.40 -9.63 2.87
C PHE A 64 -3.06 -9.36 3.52
N TRP A 65 -2.05 -10.09 3.04
CA TRP A 65 -0.66 -9.75 3.30
C TRP A 65 -0.13 -8.91 2.14
N TYR A 66 0.32 -7.70 2.47
CA TYR A 66 0.94 -6.76 1.56
C TYR A 66 2.46 -6.86 1.65
N ALA A 67 3.13 -7.09 0.51
CA ALA A 67 4.58 -7.07 0.45
C ALA A 67 5.10 -5.63 0.59
N GLY A 68 6.14 -5.47 1.40
CA GLY A 68 6.82 -4.22 1.65
C GLY A 68 7.50 -3.68 0.39
N HIS A 69 7.94 -2.43 0.48
CA HIS A 69 8.67 -1.77 -0.59
C HIS A 69 10.16 -2.13 -0.54
N GLY A 70 10.80 -2.36 -1.70
CA GLY A 70 12.26 -2.46 -1.83
C GLY A 70 12.75 -3.80 -2.36
N GLY A 71 14.08 -3.92 -2.53
CA GLY A 71 14.76 -5.13 -3.00
C GLY A 71 14.35 -5.60 -4.41
N ARG A 72 13.79 -4.71 -5.24
CA ARG A 72 13.34 -5.04 -6.61
C ARG A 72 14.29 -4.54 -7.67
N ASN A 73 14.49 -5.35 -8.70
CA ASN A 73 15.18 -4.93 -9.91
C ASN A 73 14.34 -3.88 -10.66
N PRO A 74 14.89 -2.70 -10.96
CA PRO A 74 14.12 -1.60 -11.56
C PRO A 74 13.69 -1.88 -13.02
N LYS A 75 14.35 -2.81 -13.72
CA LYS A 75 14.02 -3.17 -15.11
C LYS A 75 12.91 -4.20 -15.18
N THR A 76 12.98 -5.23 -14.33
CA THR A 76 12.03 -6.36 -14.38
C THR A 76 10.89 -6.22 -13.38
N GLY A 77 11.08 -5.38 -12.36
CA GLY A 77 10.20 -5.33 -11.20
C GLY A 77 10.22 -6.61 -10.37
N ARG A 78 11.11 -7.58 -10.58
CA ARG A 78 11.14 -8.77 -9.70
C ARG A 78 11.99 -8.53 -8.46
N GLN A 79 11.72 -9.26 -7.39
CA GLN A 79 12.59 -9.28 -6.22
C GLN A 79 13.99 -9.76 -6.66
N ALA A 80 15.02 -9.08 -6.21
CA ALA A 80 16.42 -9.30 -6.60
C ALA A 80 17.41 -9.06 -5.45
N ASP A 81 16.91 -8.66 -4.28
CA ASP A 81 17.67 -8.46 -3.05
C ASP A 81 16.74 -8.55 -1.83
N ASP A 82 17.30 -8.65 -0.64
CA ASP A 82 16.56 -8.56 0.61
C ASP A 82 15.92 -7.17 0.79
N GLN A 83 14.76 -7.10 1.43
CA GLN A 83 14.10 -5.84 1.74
C GLN A 83 14.64 -5.23 3.04
N ASP A 84 15.14 -4.01 2.93
CA ASP A 84 15.40 -3.18 4.11
C ASP A 84 14.10 -2.70 4.78
N LEU A 85 14.19 -2.44 6.09
CA LEU A 85 13.19 -1.67 6.82
C LEU A 85 13.32 -0.17 6.49
N ASN A 86 13.12 0.19 5.22
CA ASN A 86 13.14 1.56 4.73
C ASN A 86 11.92 2.38 5.22
N TYR A 87 11.88 3.68 4.92
CA TYR A 87 10.84 4.57 5.46
C TYR A 87 9.39 4.19 5.07
N HIS A 88 9.17 3.52 3.94
CA HIS A 88 7.84 3.02 3.58
C HIS A 88 7.43 1.89 4.52
N ASN A 89 8.32 0.92 4.72
CA ASN A 89 8.09 -0.24 5.57
C ASN A 89 8.01 0.16 7.06
N GLN A 90 8.86 1.10 7.50
CA GLN A 90 8.76 1.73 8.82
C GLN A 90 7.42 2.42 9.03
N GLY A 91 6.88 3.07 7.98
CA GLY A 91 5.57 3.69 8.02
C GLY A 91 4.44 2.69 8.23
N LEU A 92 4.47 1.54 7.55
CA LEU A 92 3.48 0.47 7.76
C LEU A 92 3.58 -0.13 9.18
N ALA A 93 4.80 -0.43 9.63
CA ALA A 93 5.03 -0.88 11.01
C ALA A 93 4.57 0.16 12.05
N ARG A 94 4.74 1.45 11.75
CA ARG A 94 4.24 2.54 12.61
C ARG A 94 2.72 2.61 12.61
N SER A 95 2.05 2.37 11.49
CA SER A 95 0.58 2.28 11.45
C SER A 95 0.07 1.12 12.31
N GLN A 96 0.75 -0.03 12.32
CA GLN A 96 0.40 -1.14 13.22
C GLN A 96 0.49 -0.73 14.68
N THR A 97 1.63 -0.18 15.10
CA THR A 97 1.84 0.19 16.52
C THR A 97 0.92 1.31 16.99
N THR A 98 0.40 2.14 16.08
CA THR A 98 -0.47 3.27 16.41
C THR A 98 -1.95 3.03 16.14
N GLY A 99 -2.32 1.90 15.52
CA GLY A 99 -3.70 1.61 15.09
C GLY A 99 -4.23 2.60 14.04
N ARG A 100 -3.35 3.32 13.34
CA ARG A 100 -3.78 4.34 12.38
C ARG A 100 -4.36 3.67 11.12
N PRO A 101 -5.54 4.13 10.65
CA PRO A 101 -6.15 3.57 9.46
C PRO A 101 -5.36 3.91 8.20
N VAL A 102 -5.29 2.95 7.28
CA VAL A 102 -4.63 3.05 5.98
C VAL A 102 -5.69 2.98 4.89
N ARG A 103 -5.74 3.97 4.00
CA ARG A 103 -6.60 3.90 2.81
C ARG A 103 -6.02 2.88 1.83
N VAL A 104 -6.83 1.94 1.35
CA VAL A 104 -6.38 0.94 0.37
C VAL A 104 -7.05 1.20 -0.97
N PHE A 105 -6.24 1.28 -2.03
CA PHE A 105 -6.73 1.33 -3.41
C PHE A 105 -6.30 0.07 -4.14
N ARG A 106 -7.25 -0.73 -4.61
CA ARG A 106 -6.97 -1.93 -5.38
C ARG A 106 -6.97 -1.63 -6.86
N ARG A 107 -5.98 -2.13 -7.59
CA ARG A 107 -6.00 -2.08 -9.06
C ARG A 107 -7.01 -3.08 -9.59
N ILE A 108 -7.93 -2.59 -10.42
CA ILE A 108 -8.99 -3.38 -11.07
C ILE A 108 -8.84 -3.46 -12.59
N ALA A 109 -8.05 -2.56 -13.18
CA ALA A 109 -7.72 -2.58 -14.61
C ALA A 109 -6.33 -1.99 -14.87
N SER A 110 -5.75 -2.36 -16.00
CA SER A 110 -4.45 -1.83 -16.47
C SER A 110 -4.65 -0.73 -17.52
N PRO A 111 -3.75 0.27 -17.61
CA PRO A 111 -3.75 1.23 -18.71
C PRO A 111 -3.79 0.54 -20.08
N PRO A 112 -4.49 1.12 -21.07
CA PRO A 112 -5.11 2.45 -21.07
C PRO A 112 -6.57 2.50 -20.57
N ALA A 113 -7.02 1.57 -19.73
CA ALA A 113 -8.39 1.60 -19.21
C ALA A 113 -8.71 2.89 -18.42
N GLU A 114 -9.94 3.37 -18.57
CA GLU A 114 -10.57 4.30 -17.62
C GLU A 114 -10.87 3.55 -16.31
N ARG A 115 -10.84 4.23 -15.16
CA ARG A 115 -11.11 3.63 -13.83
C ARG A 115 -10.23 2.43 -13.48
N GLN A 116 -8.95 2.68 -13.25
CA GLN A 116 -7.96 1.64 -12.97
C GLN A 116 -7.93 1.20 -11.49
N LEU A 117 -8.42 2.04 -10.58
CA LEU A 117 -8.26 1.87 -9.14
C LEU A 117 -9.62 1.95 -8.45
N CYS A 118 -9.90 1.03 -7.53
CA CYS A 118 -11.06 1.03 -6.65
C CYS A 118 -10.60 1.35 -5.22
N TYR A 119 -11.24 2.31 -4.56
CA TYR A 119 -11.01 2.55 -3.14
C TYR A 119 -11.71 1.46 -2.32
N GLU A 120 -10.95 0.64 -1.61
CA GLU A 120 -11.48 -0.46 -0.77
C GLU A 120 -11.94 0.03 0.61
N GLY A 121 -11.61 1.27 0.98
CA GLY A 121 -11.90 1.83 2.30
C GLY A 121 -10.68 1.90 3.21
N LEU A 122 -10.95 1.93 4.52
CA LEU A 122 -9.92 2.00 5.56
C LEU A 122 -9.67 0.62 6.12
N LEU A 123 -8.40 0.23 6.15
CA LEU A 123 -7.93 -0.98 6.79
C LEU A 123 -6.92 -0.64 7.89
N GLN A 124 -6.68 -1.57 8.79
CA GLN A 124 -5.60 -1.50 9.79
C GLN A 124 -4.51 -2.49 9.47
N VAL A 125 -3.26 -2.10 9.70
CA VAL A 125 -2.14 -3.05 9.74
C VAL A 125 -2.18 -3.73 11.10
N VAL A 126 -2.41 -5.04 11.14
CA VAL A 126 -2.56 -5.80 12.39
C VAL A 126 -1.33 -6.62 12.74
N ALA A 127 -0.50 -6.96 11.76
CA ALA A 127 0.74 -7.70 11.94
C ALA A 127 1.77 -7.35 10.87
N HIS A 128 3.05 -7.59 11.16
CA HIS A 128 4.12 -7.59 10.17
C HIS A 128 5.13 -8.70 10.45
N GLU A 129 5.74 -9.22 9.40
CA GLU A 129 6.75 -10.29 9.45
C GLU A 129 7.90 -10.01 8.47
N TYR A 130 9.07 -10.56 8.75
CA TYR A 130 10.23 -10.55 7.83
C TYR A 130 10.57 -11.99 7.49
N VAL A 131 10.21 -12.40 6.28
CA VAL A 131 10.19 -13.81 5.87
C VAL A 131 10.88 -14.00 4.53
N THR A 132 11.31 -15.22 4.25
CA THR A 132 11.86 -15.57 2.94
C THR A 132 10.70 -15.64 1.93
N GLY A 133 10.69 -14.71 0.99
CA GLY A 133 9.71 -14.60 -0.09
C GLY A 133 9.90 -15.66 -1.18
N LYS A 134 9.01 -15.65 -2.17
CA LYS A 134 8.95 -16.68 -3.23
C LYS A 134 10.20 -16.74 -4.10
N SER A 135 10.91 -15.62 -4.29
CA SER A 135 12.21 -15.56 -4.99
C SER A 135 13.41 -15.92 -4.13
N GLY A 136 13.23 -16.28 -2.86
CA GLY A 136 14.32 -16.67 -1.94
C GLY A 136 15.02 -15.51 -1.24
N TYR A 137 14.55 -14.27 -1.43
CA TYR A 137 15.00 -13.08 -0.72
C TYR A 137 14.09 -12.78 0.46
N GLN A 138 14.62 -12.07 1.45
CA GLN A 138 13.83 -11.64 2.59
C GLN A 138 12.90 -10.48 2.23
N VAL A 139 11.64 -10.56 2.65
CA VAL A 139 10.57 -9.61 2.34
C VAL A 139 9.84 -9.25 3.62
N TRP A 140 9.58 -7.95 3.81
CA TRP A 140 8.64 -7.52 4.85
C TRP A 140 7.22 -7.75 4.34
N ARG A 141 6.37 -8.41 5.12
CA ARG A 141 4.94 -8.55 4.82
C ARG A 141 4.13 -7.90 5.93
N PHE A 142 3.03 -7.26 5.54
CA PHE A 142 2.13 -6.56 6.46
C PHE A 142 0.72 -7.10 6.28
N ARG A 143 0.10 -7.60 7.35
CA ARG A 143 -1.29 -8.07 7.32
C ARG A 143 -2.22 -6.88 7.51
N LEU A 144 -3.13 -6.68 6.57
CA LEU A 144 -4.17 -5.66 6.65
C LEU A 144 -5.56 -6.28 6.75
N GLU A 145 -6.40 -5.71 7.62
CA GLU A 145 -7.78 -6.13 7.87
C GLU A 145 -8.74 -4.93 7.80
N TYR A 146 -9.98 -5.18 7.39
CA TYR A 146 -11.04 -4.17 7.38
C TYR A 146 -11.40 -3.70 8.80
N ILE A 147 -11.73 -2.41 8.92
CA ILE A 147 -12.20 -1.75 10.15
C ILE A 147 -13.72 -1.80 10.23
#